data_AF-A0A392RL99-F1
#
_entry.id   AF-A0A392RL99-F1
#
_cell.length_a   1.000
_cell.length_b   1.000
_cell.length_c   1.000
_cell.angle_alpha   90.00
_cell.angle_beta   90.00
_cell.angle_gamma   90.00
#
_symmetry.space_group_name_H-M   'P 1'
#
loop_
_entity.id
_entity.type
_entity.pdbx_description
1 polymer ?
#
loop_
_entity_poly.entity_id
_entity_poly.type
_entity_poly.pdbx_seq_one_letter_code
_entity_poly.pdbx_strand_id
1 'polypeptide(L)' 'MSACFRNSSDEFITGFTQWQQMVLSTEEGESWALLQAMNEVKQRGFERVKFESDSQVLVEAIRTKRRGNSEFLSIVND' A
#
# COMPACT_ATOMS: atom_id res chain seq x y z
N MET A 1 -0.14 7.33 8.50
CA MET A 1 0.05 6.91 7.10
C MET A 1 -0.48 7.98 6.17
N SER A 2 0.11 8.10 4.99
CA SER A 2 -0.35 9.03 3.95
C SER A 2 -0.18 8.41 2.57
N ALA A 3 -1.02 8.81 1.63
CA ALA A 3 -0.83 8.48 0.21
C ALA A 3 -1.25 9.65 -0.68
N CYS A 4 -0.62 9.73 -1.84
CA CYS A 4 -0.92 10.72 -2.88
C CYS A 4 -1.43 9.98 -4.12
N PHE A 5 -2.52 10.48 -4.69
CA PHE A 5 -3.12 9.97 -5.92
C PHE A 5 -2.77 10.90 -7.05
N ARG A 6 -2.22 10.34 -8.13
CA ARG A 6 -1.92 11.05 -9.36
C ARG A 6 -2.76 10.48 -10.51
N ASN A 7 -3.11 11.32 -11.47
CA ASN A 7 -3.74 10.86 -12.71
C ASN A 7 -2.67 10.23 -13.63
N SER A 8 -3.09 9.78 -14.81
CA SER A 8 -2.19 9.18 -15.81
C SER A 8 -1.18 10.16 -16.42
N SER A 9 -1.34 11.45 -16.16
CA SER A 9 -0.40 12.52 -16.56
C SER A 9 0.57 12.89 -15.43
N ASP A 10 0.63 12.07 -14.36
CA ASP A 10 1.41 12.30 -13.14
C ASP A 10 1.01 13.56 -12.35
N GLU A 11 -0.16 14.13 -12.63
CA GLU A 11 -0.66 15.29 -11.89
C GLU A 11 -1.31 14.85 -10.59
N PHE A 12 -0.98 15.53 -9.49
CA PHE A 12 -1.62 15.29 -8.20
C PHE A 12 -3.12 15.62 -8.26
N ILE A 13 -3.95 14.66 -7.89
CA ILE A 13 -5.41 14.83 -7.80
C ILE A 13 -5.83 15.08 -6.36
N THR A 14 -5.39 14.20 -5.46
CA THR A 14 -5.84 14.17 -4.07
C THR A 14 -4.87 13.35 -3.23
N GLY A 15 -4.95 13.49 -1.91
CA GLY A 15 -4.18 12.70 -0.98
C GLY A 15 -4.91 12.60 0.34
N PHE A 16 -4.43 11.70 1.19
CA PHE A 16 -4.87 11.65 2.58
C PHE A 16 -3.67 11.50 3.49
N THR A 17 -3.87 11.92 4.73
CA THR A 17 -3.00 11.60 5.85
C THR A 17 -3.88 11.21 7.02
N GLN A 18 -3.45 10.18 7.75
CA GLN A 18 -4.12 9.73 8.95
C GLN A 18 -3.07 9.46 10.02
N TRP A 19 -3.25 10.10 11.17
CA TRP A 19 -2.48 9.79 12.36
C TRP A 19 -3.10 8.61 13.09
N GLN A 20 -2.25 7.66 13.50
CA GLN A 20 -2.65 6.52 14.32
C GLN A 20 -1.58 6.29 15.38
N GLN A 21 -2.01 6.00 16.61
CA GLN A 21 -1.11 5.66 17.70
C GLN A 21 -0.94 4.13 17.77
N MET A 22 0.01 3.60 17.00
CA MET A 22 0.32 2.17 16.95
C MET A 22 1.83 1.97 17.04
N VAL A 23 2.25 0.87 17.67
CA VAL A 23 3.65 0.42 17.69
C VAL A 23 3.78 -0.68 16.65
N LEU A 24 4.45 -0.36 15.53
CA LEU A 24 4.72 -1.28 14.43
C LEU A 24 6.22 -1.34 14.18
N SER A 25 6.72 -2.50 13.75
CA SER A 25 8.01 -2.58 13.06
C SER A 25 7.97 -1.78 11.75
N THR A 26 9.14 -1.54 11.16
CA THR A 26 9.23 -0.86 9.86
C THR A 26 8.47 -1.65 8.80
N GLU A 27 8.68 -2.96 8.73
CA GLU A 27 8.02 -3.85 7.76
C GLU A 27 6.50 -3.82 7.93
N GLU A 28 5.98 -3.94 9.16
CA GLU A 28 4.54 -3.85 9.43
C GLU A 28 3.98 -2.47 9.10
N GLY A 29 4.71 -1.40 9.38
CA GLY A 29 4.32 -0.02 9.08
C GLY A 29 4.15 0.23 7.58
N GLU A 30 5.11 -0.25 6.77
CA GLU A 30 5.06 -0.19 5.30
C GLU A 30 3.92 -1.03 4.73
N SER A 31 3.71 -2.23 5.29
CA SER A 31 2.61 -3.12 4.95
C SER A 31 1.25 -2.46 5.20
N TRP A 32 1.12 -1.86 6.38
CA TRP A 32 -0.09 -1.18 6.81
C TRP A 32 -0.35 0.05 5.94
N ALA A 33 0.68 0.83 5.60
CA ALA A 33 0.54 1.97 4.68
C ALA A 33 -0.02 1.54 3.32
N LEU A 34 0.48 0.44 2.75
CA LEU A 34 -0.06 -0.11 1.51
C LEU A 34 -1.51 -0.57 1.66
N LEU A 35 -1.84 -1.28 2.75
CA LEU A 35 -3.21 -1.73 3.01
C LEU A 35 -4.19 -0.55 3.08
N GLN A 36 -3.83 0.53 3.78
CA GLN A 36 -4.65 1.74 3.85
C GLN A 36 -4.82 2.40 2.48
N ALA A 37 -3.75 2.47 1.67
CA ALA A 37 -3.86 2.97 0.30
C ALA A 37 -4.78 2.13 -0.57
N MET A 38 -4.74 0.78 -0.46
CA MET A 38 -5.63 -0.12 -1.18
C MET A 38 -7.10 0.04 -0.76
N ASN A 39 -7.36 0.22 0.54
CA ASN A 39 -8.69 0.47 1.05
C ASN A 39 -9.25 1.80 0.55
N GLU A 40 -8.45 2.86 0.54
CA GLU A 40 -8.84 4.17 -0.01
C GLU A 40 -9.09 4.11 -1.52
N VAL A 41 -8.25 3.39 -2.27
CA VAL A 41 -8.46 3.12 -3.71
C VAL A 41 -9.84 2.47 -3.94
N LYS A 42 -10.16 1.43 -3.17
CA LYS A 42 -11.43 0.70 -3.25
C LYS A 42 -12.62 1.58 -2.87
N GLN A 43 -12.52 2.33 -1.77
CA GLN A 43 -13.58 3.23 -1.31
C GLN A 43 -13.87 4.34 -2.32
N ARG A 44 -12.85 4.83 -3.02
CA ARG A 44 -12.98 5.87 -4.06
C ARG A 44 -13.40 5.32 -5.43
N GLY A 45 -13.49 4.01 -5.59
CA GLY A 45 -13.93 3.37 -6.84
C GLY A 45 -12.90 3.38 -7.97
N PHE A 46 -11.60 3.46 -7.65
CA PHE A 46 -10.56 3.36 -8.68
C PHE A 46 -10.34 1.89 -9.08
N GLU A 47 -10.46 1.58 -10.37
CA GLU A 47 -10.34 0.21 -10.87
C GLU A 47 -8.92 -0.17 -11.32
N ARG A 48 -8.17 0.79 -11.89
CA ARG A 48 -6.84 0.56 -12.47
C ARG A 48 -5.84 1.55 -11.89
N VAL A 49 -5.10 1.11 -10.88
CA VAL A 49 -4.09 1.92 -10.19
C VAL A 49 -2.72 1.25 -10.23
N LYS A 50 -1.68 2.07 -10.16
CA LYS A 50 -0.30 1.65 -9.92
C LYS A 50 0.08 2.13 -8.53
N PHE A 51 0.50 1.20 -7.67
CA PHE A 51 1.05 1.55 -6.37
C PHE A 51 2.54 1.81 -6.50
N GLU A 52 2.99 2.90 -5.87
CA GLU A 52 4.40 3.29 -5.78
C GLU A 52 4.76 3.40 -4.29
N SER A 53 5.89 2.82 -3.90
CA SER A 53 6.42 2.87 -2.54
C SER A 53 7.94 3.03 -2.63
N ASP A 54 8.48 3.75 -1.67
CA ASP A 54 9.92 3.91 -1.41
C ASP A 54 10.53 2.70 -0.68
N SER A 55 9.70 1.81 -0.12
CA SER A 55 10.15 0.59 0.55
C SER A 55 10.48 -0.52 -0.45
N GLN A 56 11.78 -0.71 -0.72
CA GLN A 56 12.26 -1.80 -1.57
C GLN A 56 11.87 -3.18 -1.02
N VAL A 57 11.93 -3.35 0.31
CA VAL A 57 11.56 -4.61 0.99
C VAL A 57 10.10 -4.96 0.70
N LEU A 58 9.20 -3.99 0.81
CA LEU A 58 7.78 -4.17 0.49
C LEU A 58 7.59 -4.55 -0.99
N VAL A 59 8.24 -3.80 -1.89
CA VAL A 59 8.13 -4.03 -3.34
C VAL A 59 8.64 -5.43 -3.72
N GLU A 60 9.75 -5.87 -3.13
CA GLU A 60 10.31 -7.20 -3.34
C GLU A 60 9.41 -8.29 -2.76
N ALA A 61 8.89 -8.13 -1.54
CA ALA A 61 7.98 -9.10 -0.92
C ALA A 61 6.72 -9.36 -1.76
N ILE A 62 6.21 -8.32 -2.44
CA ILE A 62 5.05 -8.44 -3.33
C ILE A 62 5.43 -9.03 -4.69
N ARG A 63 6.60 -8.65 -5.24
CA ARG A 63 7.06 -9.11 -6.55
C ARG A 63 7.60 -10.54 -6.55
N THR A 64 8.17 -11.00 -5.44
CA THR A 64 8.76 -12.35 -5.28
C THR A 64 7.73 -13.48 -5.20
N LYS A 65 6.47 -13.19 -5.53
CA LYS A 65 5.32 -14.10 -5.69
C LYS A 65 5.49 -15.17 -6.79
N ARG A 66 6.60 -15.91 -6.80
CA ARG A 66 6.75 -17.20 -7.48
C ARG A 66 6.70 -18.33 -6.44
N ARG A 67 5.55 -19.02 -6.39
CA ARG A 67 5.31 -20.40 -5.91
C ARG A 67 5.23 -20.75 -4.42
N GLY A 68 5.47 -19.86 -3.47
CA GLY A 68 5.25 -20.16 -2.04
C GLY A 68 4.50 -19.04 -1.36
N ASN A 69 3.52 -19.36 -0.51
CA ASN A 69 2.75 -18.40 0.26
C ASN A 69 3.70 -17.55 1.12
N SER A 70 3.88 -16.28 0.75
CA SER A 70 4.56 -15.27 1.55
C SER A 70 3.68 -14.91 2.76
N GLU A 71 4.28 -14.77 3.95
CA GLU A 71 3.63 -14.35 5.20
C GLU A 71 2.89 -13.00 5.07
N PHE A 72 3.23 -12.21 4.05
CA PHE A 72 2.54 -10.98 3.72
C PHE A 72 1.09 -11.20 3.23
N LEU A 73 0.81 -12.34 2.61
CA LEU A 73 -0.53 -12.69 2.11
C LEU A 73 -1.50 -12.97 3.26
N SER A 74 -1.02 -13.51 4.39
CA SER A 74 -1.86 -13.71 5.58
C SER A 74 -2.30 -12.39 6.22
N ILE A 75 -1.54 -11.31 6.05
CA ILE A 75 -1.89 -9.98 6.56
C ILE A 75 -2.93 -9.29 5.66
N VAL A 76 -2.89 -9.55 4.35
CA VAL A 76 -3.76 -8.87 3.37
C VAL A 76 -5.11 -9.57 3.17
N ASN A 77 -5.24 -10.84 3.56
CA ASN A 77 -6.46 -11.64 3.37
C ASN A 77 -7.38 -11.72 4.60
N ASP A 78 -7.08 -11.03 5.70
CA ASP A 78 -7.95 -10.92 6.89
C ASP A 78 -8.76 -9.60 6.89
#